data_AF-A0A8T3SGJ7-F1
#
_entry.id   AF-A0A8T3SGJ7-F1
#
_cell.length_a   1.000
_cell.length_b   1.000
_cell.length_c   1.000
_cell.angle_alpha   90.00
_cell.angle_beta   90.00
_cell.angle_gamma   90.00
#
_symmetry.space_group_name_H-M   'P 1'
#
loop_
_entity.id
_entity.type
_entity.pdbx_description
1 polymer ?
#
loop_
_entity_poly.entity_id
_entity_poly.type
_entity_poly.pdbx_seq_one_letter_code
_entity_poly.pdbx_strand_id
1 'polypeptide(L)'
;MSATQPFYTLFKDTYRKFNRIEIFILEAEIFINICKEINLFFKNEYKEYLYVMKTIPEKEESMLSHFHICLIINDILASTHYNLMGIAVYTNTPEEVITDIIIGCNTQPSAIFLQRIIDLHRTIRGELYQSIAARIIHSAP
;
A
#
# COMPACT_ATOMS: atom_id res chain seq x y z
N MET A 1 10.44 -9.03 -5.15
CA MET A 1 10.36 -8.08 -6.30
C MET A 1 9.65 -6.84 -5.81
N SER A 2 10.04 -5.64 -6.25
CA SER A 2 9.52 -4.36 -5.72
C SER A 2 8.02 -4.13 -6.01
N ALA A 3 7.33 -3.40 -5.13
CA ALA A 3 5.95 -2.92 -5.33
C ALA A 3 5.75 -2.20 -6.66
N THR A 4 6.82 -1.55 -7.16
CA THR A 4 6.85 -0.80 -8.42
C THR A 4 7.21 -1.65 -9.64
N GLN A 5 7.67 -2.89 -9.47
CA GLN A 5 8.18 -3.73 -10.57
C GLN A 5 7.18 -3.95 -11.72
N PRO A 6 5.88 -4.18 -11.48
CA PRO A 6 4.90 -4.35 -12.57
C PRO A 6 4.73 -3.09 -13.43
N PHE A 7 5.06 -1.92 -12.87
CA PHE A 7 5.01 -0.64 -13.57
C PHE A 7 6.26 -0.42 -14.44
N TYR A 8 7.36 -1.12 -14.15
CA TYR A 8 8.58 -1.07 -14.95
C TYR A 8 8.37 -1.54 -16.39
N THR A 9 7.57 -2.59 -16.59
CA THR A 9 7.18 -3.06 -17.93
C THR A 9 6.34 -2.05 -18.70
N LEU A 10 5.57 -1.23 -17.99
CA LEU A 10 4.64 -0.25 -18.56
C LEU A 10 5.36 1.05 -18.96
N PHE A 11 6.39 1.45 -18.23
CA PHE A 11 7.22 2.63 -18.53
C PHE A 11 8.55 2.28 -19.20
N LYS A 12 8.71 1.06 -19.71
CA LYS A 12 9.99 0.50 -20.19
C LYS A 12 10.74 1.40 -21.18
N ASP A 13 10.02 2.07 -22.08
CA ASP A 13 10.61 2.98 -23.07
C ASP A 13 11.01 4.33 -22.49
N THR A 14 10.33 4.75 -21.41
CA THR A 14 10.64 5.96 -20.64
C THR A 14 11.83 5.71 -19.69
N TYR A 15 11.87 4.56 -19.01
CA TYR A 15 12.95 4.16 -18.10
C TYR A 15 14.33 4.11 -18.78
N ARG A 16 14.38 3.75 -20.07
CA ARG A 16 15.65 3.71 -20.84
C ARG A 16 16.28 5.08 -21.07
N LYS A 17 15.50 6.16 -20.95
CA LYS A 17 15.96 7.54 -21.17
C LYS A 17 16.43 8.23 -19.90
N PHE A 18 16.11 7.66 -18.74
CA PHE A 18 16.38 8.25 -17.43
C PHE A 18 17.70 7.75 -16.84
N ASN A 19 18.39 8.64 -16.15
CA ASN A 19 19.52 8.30 -15.31
C ASN A 19 19.05 7.65 -13.99
N ARG A 20 20.00 7.13 -13.20
CA ARG A 20 19.67 6.40 -11.96
C ARG A 20 18.88 7.20 -10.94
N ILE A 21 19.11 8.52 -10.84
CA ILE A 21 18.39 9.39 -9.90
C ILE A 21 16.95 9.62 -10.39
N GLU A 22 16.78 9.88 -11.68
CA GLU A 22 15.46 10.06 -12.30
C GLU A 22 14.60 8.79 -12.20
N ILE A 23 15.22 7.62 -12.39
CA ILE A 23 14.60 6.31 -12.16
C ILE A 23 14.11 6.19 -10.71
N PHE A 24 14.95 6.56 -9.74
CA PHE A 24 14.59 6.50 -8.33
C PHE A 24 13.45 7.46 -7.98
N ILE A 25 13.45 8.68 -8.53
CA ILE A 25 12.37 9.65 -8.35
C ILE A 25 11.06 9.12 -8.94
N LEU A 26 11.12 8.57 -10.16
CA LEU A 26 9.96 7.97 -10.82
C LEU A 26 9.40 6.80 -10.02
N GLU A 27 10.26 5.91 -9.49
CA GLU A 27 9.82 4.82 -8.62
C GLU A 27 9.14 5.32 -7.35
N ALA A 28 9.69 6.36 -6.72
CA ALA A 28 9.08 6.99 -5.54
C ALA A 28 7.71 7.62 -5.87
N GLU A 29 7.59 8.29 -7.01
CA GLU A 29 6.33 8.91 -7.46
C GLU A 29 5.26 7.86 -7.76
N ILE A 30 5.63 6.79 -8.48
CA ILE A 30 4.73 5.63 -8.72
C ILE A 30 4.28 5.04 -7.38
N PHE A 31 5.21 4.84 -6.44
CA PHE A 31 4.90 4.30 -5.12
C PHE A 31 3.92 5.19 -4.34
N ILE A 32 4.12 6.51 -4.35
CA ILE A 32 3.19 7.47 -3.73
C ILE A 32 1.80 7.35 -4.35
N ASN A 33 1.70 7.24 -5.67
CA ASN A 33 0.41 7.12 -6.37
C ASN A 33 -0.29 5.79 -6.07
N ILE A 34 0.46 4.68 -5.98
CA ILE A 34 -0.08 3.39 -5.51
C ILE A 34 -0.68 3.56 -4.10
N CYS A 35 0.06 4.18 -3.18
CA CYS A 35 -0.42 4.41 -1.82
C CYS A 35 -1.71 5.25 -1.79
N LYS A 36 -1.81 6.30 -2.62
CA LYS A 36 -3.03 7.11 -2.73
C LYS A 36 -4.21 6.29 -3.23
N GLU A 37 -4.01 5.47 -4.24
CA GLU A 37 -5.05 4.64 -4.84
C GLU A 37 -5.55 3.54 -3.90
N ILE A 38 -4.66 2.90 -3.13
CA ILE A 38 -5.04 1.94 -2.09
C ILE A 38 -5.84 2.66 -0.98
N ASN A 39 -5.42 3.87 -0.58
CA ASN A 39 -6.17 4.68 0.39
C ASN A 39 -7.58 5.01 -0.11
N LEU A 40 -7.73 5.39 -1.38
CA LEU A 40 -9.03 5.66 -1.97
C LEU A 40 -9.91 4.41 -2.02
N PHE A 41 -9.32 3.25 -2.32
CA PHE A 41 -10.02 1.97 -2.28
C PHE A 41 -10.60 1.71 -0.88
N PHE A 42 -9.78 1.76 0.17
CA PHE A 42 -10.25 1.51 1.54
C PHE A 42 -11.21 2.59 2.05
N LYS A 43 -11.02 3.85 1.66
CA LYS A 43 -11.97 4.93 1.99
C LYS A 43 -13.36 4.63 1.44
N ASN A 44 -13.43 4.10 0.22
CA ASN A 44 -14.70 3.73 -0.40
C ASN A 44 -15.28 2.45 0.23
N GLU A 45 -14.46 1.45 0.49
CA GLU A 45 -14.88 0.17 1.09
C GLU A 45 -15.40 0.35 2.52
N TYR A 46 -14.71 1.14 3.34
CA TYR A 46 -15.06 1.36 4.74
C TYR A 46 -15.85 2.66 4.98
N LYS A 47 -16.42 3.25 3.93
CA LYS A 47 -17.13 4.54 4.01
C LYS A 47 -18.21 4.57 5.11
N GLU A 48 -18.97 3.49 5.24
CA GLU A 48 -20.02 3.37 6.26
C GLU A 48 -19.45 3.23 7.67
N TYR A 49 -18.38 2.45 7.84
CA TYR A 49 -17.70 2.29 9.12
C TYR A 49 -17.06 3.61 9.59
N LEU A 50 -16.39 4.32 8.68
CA LEU A 50 -15.81 5.64 8.93
C LEU A 50 -16.88 6.68 9.26
N TYR A 51 -18.04 6.62 8.58
CA TYR A 51 -19.18 7.48 8.86
C TYR A 51 -19.75 7.27 10.27
N VAL A 52 -19.91 6.01 10.68
CA VAL A 52 -20.40 5.65 12.04
C VAL A 52 -19.42 6.09 13.14
N MET A 53 -18.12 6.07 12.86
CA MET A 53 -17.06 6.50 13.80
C MET A 53 -17.04 8.02 14.07
N LYS A 54 -17.90 8.84 13.46
CA LYS A 54 -18.06 10.30 13.70
C LYS A 54 -16.73 11.08 13.70
N THR A 55 -15.81 10.77 12.80
CA THR A 55 -14.63 11.60 12.59
C THR A 55 -14.99 12.82 11.78
N ILE A 56 -14.66 14.01 12.31
CA ILE A 56 -14.58 15.26 11.54
C ILE A 56 -13.77 14.95 10.26
N PRO A 57 -14.16 15.41 9.06
CA PRO A 57 -13.50 15.05 7.80
C PRO A 57 -11.96 15.19 7.80
N GLU A 58 -11.45 16.18 8.53
CA GLU A 58 -10.01 16.45 8.71
C GLU A 58 -9.30 15.38 9.57
N LYS A 59 -10.02 14.75 10.52
CA LYS A 59 -9.53 13.59 11.27
C LYS A 59 -9.61 12.30 10.45
N GLU A 60 -10.53 12.19 9.51
CA GLU A 60 -10.68 11.00 8.66
C GLU A 60 -9.45 10.79 7.76
N GLU A 61 -8.95 11.86 7.12
CA GLU A 61 -7.75 11.80 6.27
C GLU A 61 -6.46 11.54 7.08
N SER A 62 -6.35 12.14 8.27
CA SER A 62 -5.25 11.91 9.20
C SER A 62 -5.26 10.50 9.80
N MET A 63 -6.45 9.95 10.10
CA MET A 63 -6.61 8.58 10.59
C MET A 63 -6.37 7.55 9.49
N LEU A 64 -6.93 7.75 8.28
CA LEU A 64 -6.67 6.84 7.16
C LEU A 64 -5.19 6.79 6.80
N SER A 65 -4.51 7.94 6.79
CA SER A 65 -3.06 7.97 6.57
C SER A 65 -2.26 7.31 7.71
N HIS A 66 -2.71 7.39 8.97
CA HIS A 66 -2.10 6.71 10.12
C HIS A 66 -2.35 5.20 10.16
N PHE A 67 -3.53 4.74 9.73
CA PHE A 67 -3.97 3.34 9.82
C PHE A 67 -3.88 2.57 8.50
N HIS A 68 -3.36 3.20 7.43
CA HIS A 68 -3.33 2.59 6.09
C HIS A 68 -2.66 1.21 6.08
N ILE A 69 -1.54 1.07 6.78
CA ILE A 69 -0.81 -0.19 6.86
C ILE A 69 -1.59 -1.23 7.66
N CYS A 70 -2.29 -0.81 8.72
CA CYS A 70 -3.17 -1.66 9.50
C CYS A 70 -4.30 -2.20 8.63
N LEU A 71 -4.91 -1.37 7.77
CA LEU A 71 -5.95 -1.78 6.84
C LEU A 71 -5.43 -2.82 5.84
N ILE A 72 -4.25 -2.59 5.26
CA ILE A 72 -3.63 -3.56 4.35
C ILE A 72 -3.36 -4.89 5.07
N ILE A 73 -2.79 -4.85 6.28
CA ILE A 73 -2.48 -6.07 7.06
C ILE A 73 -3.77 -6.82 7.40
N ASN A 74 -4.82 -6.10 7.83
CA ASN A 74 -6.11 -6.71 8.14
C ASN A 74 -6.77 -7.33 6.90
N ASP A 75 -6.68 -6.68 5.73
CA ASP A 75 -7.19 -7.24 4.48
C ASP A 75 -6.43 -8.51 4.05
N ILE A 76 -5.10 -8.52 4.20
CA ILE A 76 -4.26 -9.72 4.00
C ILE A 76 -4.74 -10.85 4.92
N LEU A 77 -4.93 -10.58 6.22
CA LEU A 77 -5.39 -11.59 7.18
C LEU A 77 -6.81 -12.08 6.87
N ALA A 78 -7.71 -11.19 6.49
CA ALA A 78 -9.08 -11.52 6.10
C ALA A 78 -9.16 -12.39 4.85
N SER A 79 -8.17 -12.30 3.95
CA SER A 79 -8.08 -13.17 2.78
C SER A 79 -7.77 -14.63 3.11
N THR A 80 -7.35 -14.94 4.35
CA THR A 80 -6.91 -16.28 4.83
C THR A 80 -5.70 -16.89 4.10
N HIS A 81 -5.11 -16.19 3.13
CA HIS A 81 -3.91 -16.67 2.41
C HIS A 81 -2.66 -16.60 3.29
N TYR A 82 -2.63 -15.67 4.24
CA TYR A 82 -1.55 -15.49 5.20
C TYR A 82 -2.12 -15.28 6.60
N ASN A 83 -1.42 -15.80 7.60
CA ASN A 83 -1.58 -15.44 9.01
C ASN A 83 -0.47 -14.48 9.44
N LEU A 84 -0.50 -14.02 10.69
CA LEU A 84 0.50 -13.10 11.24
C LEU A 84 1.94 -13.61 11.06
N MET A 85 2.18 -14.88 11.38
CA MET A 85 3.48 -15.53 11.17
C MET A 85 3.91 -15.51 9.69
N GLY A 86 2.97 -15.77 8.76
CA GLY A 86 3.24 -15.71 7.32
C GLY A 86 3.64 -14.30 6.86
N ILE A 87 2.97 -13.27 7.39
CA ILE A 87 3.33 -11.87 7.14
C ILE A 87 4.72 -11.56 7.73
N ALA A 88 5.00 -12.02 8.95
CA ALA A 88 6.28 -11.84 9.64
C ALA A 88 7.45 -12.42 8.82
N VAL A 89 7.28 -13.66 8.35
CA VAL A 89 8.26 -14.33 7.49
C VAL A 89 8.45 -13.59 6.17
N TYR A 90 7.36 -13.23 5.48
CA TYR A 90 7.45 -12.55 4.19
C TYR A 90 8.12 -11.17 4.29
N THR A 91 7.75 -10.40 5.31
CA THR A 91 8.25 -9.04 5.51
C THR A 91 9.59 -8.99 6.21
N ASN A 92 10.10 -10.14 6.70
CA ASN A 92 11.27 -10.24 7.58
C ASN A 92 11.15 -9.24 8.75
N THR A 93 10.00 -9.26 9.41
CA THR A 93 9.65 -8.37 10.53
C THR A 93 9.09 -9.23 11.66
N PRO A 94 9.49 -9.03 12.93
CA PRO A 94 8.96 -9.81 14.04
C PRO A 94 7.44 -9.69 14.16
N GLU A 95 6.79 -10.76 14.59
CA GLU A 95 5.33 -10.81 14.75
C GLU A 95 4.84 -9.79 15.79
N GLU A 96 5.64 -9.51 16.84
CA GLU A 96 5.28 -8.49 17.83
C GLU A 96 5.20 -7.10 17.20
N VAL A 97 6.13 -6.77 16.30
CA VAL A 97 6.13 -5.47 15.61
C VAL A 97 4.92 -5.34 14.69
N ILE A 98 4.52 -6.42 14.01
CA ILE A 98 3.31 -6.43 13.17
C ILE A 98 2.07 -6.28 14.05
N THR A 99 2.04 -6.94 15.20
CA THR A 99 0.96 -6.82 16.19
C THR A 99 0.83 -5.38 16.68
N ASP A 100 1.94 -4.74 17.05
CA ASP A 100 1.99 -3.34 17.48
C ASP A 100 1.45 -2.39 16.39
N ILE A 101 1.72 -2.68 15.12
CA ILE A 101 1.17 -1.91 14.00
C ILE A 101 -0.34 -2.10 13.92
N ILE A 102 -0.84 -3.34 13.96
CA ILE A 102 -2.29 -3.63 13.87
C ILE A 102 -3.08 -2.95 14.98
N ILE A 103 -2.57 -2.98 16.21
CA ILE A 103 -3.24 -2.37 17.37
C ILE A 103 -3.02 -0.85 17.47
N GLY A 104 -2.24 -0.26 16.55
CA GLY A 104 -1.98 1.17 16.49
C GLY A 104 -0.96 1.69 17.51
N CYS A 105 -0.19 0.81 18.16
CA CYS A 105 0.93 1.19 19.03
C CYS A 105 2.15 1.65 18.22
N ASN A 106 2.32 1.12 17.00
CA ASN A 106 3.34 1.56 16.05
C ASN A 106 2.70 2.18 14.80
N THR A 107 2.58 3.51 14.82
CA THR A 107 1.93 4.28 13.74
C THR A 107 2.88 4.73 12.63
N GLN A 108 4.18 4.49 12.77
CA GLN A 108 5.20 4.95 11.82
C GLN A 108 6.17 3.83 11.44
N PRO A 109 5.68 2.76 10.79
CA PRO A 109 6.55 1.72 10.29
C PRO A 109 7.44 2.22 9.15
N SER A 110 8.60 1.58 8.98
CA SER A 110 9.56 1.95 7.95
C SER A 110 8.97 1.85 6.53
N ALA A 111 9.47 2.69 5.61
CA ALA A 111 9.10 2.63 4.19
C ALA A 111 9.39 1.26 3.55
N ILE A 112 10.45 0.58 4.00
CA ILE A 112 10.79 -0.78 3.54
C ILE A 112 9.71 -1.78 3.96
N PHE A 113 9.21 -1.68 5.20
CA PHE A 113 8.12 -2.52 5.66
C PHE A 113 6.84 -2.26 4.87
N LEU A 114 6.47 -0.99 4.67
CA LEU A 114 5.32 -0.62 3.86
C LEU A 114 5.43 -1.19 2.44
N GLN A 115 6.59 -1.08 1.80
CA GLN A 115 6.83 -1.65 0.46
C GLN A 115 6.61 -3.16 0.45
N ARG A 116 7.17 -3.89 1.42
CA ARG A 116 7.01 -5.35 1.53
C ARG A 116 5.56 -5.75 1.78
N ILE A 117 4.83 -5.02 2.62
CA ILE A 117 3.41 -5.26 2.87
C ILE A 117 2.57 -5.02 1.61
N ILE A 118 2.83 -3.95 0.87
CA ILE A 118 2.17 -3.69 -0.42
C ILE A 118 2.48 -4.79 -1.43
N ASP A 119 3.73 -5.27 -1.47
CA ASP A 119 4.12 -6.38 -2.33
C ASP A 119 3.36 -7.66 -1.99
N LEU A 120 3.21 -7.96 -0.70
CA LEU A 120 2.43 -9.11 -0.22
C LEU A 120 0.96 -8.96 -0.59
N HIS A 121 0.35 -7.81 -0.27
CA HIS A 121 -1.04 -7.50 -0.58
C HIS A 121 -1.33 -7.63 -2.08
N ARG A 122 -0.41 -7.19 -2.94
CA ARG A 122 -0.53 -7.35 -4.40
C ARG A 122 -0.63 -8.81 -4.84
N THR A 123 0.04 -9.74 -4.15
CA THR A 123 -0.07 -11.17 -4.50
C THR A 123 -1.47 -11.74 -4.25
N ILE A 124 -2.23 -11.12 -3.35
CA ILE A 124 -3.57 -11.55 -2.94
C ILE A 124 -4.64 -10.76 -3.71
N ARG A 125 -4.43 -9.45 -3.88
CA ARG A 125 -5.36 -8.52 -4.55
C ARG A 125 -4.89 -8.16 -5.96
N GLY A 126 -4.44 -9.13 -6.74
CA GLY A 126 -3.86 -8.89 -8.07
C GLY A 126 -4.74 -8.00 -8.97
N GLU A 127 -6.04 -8.24 -9.01
CA GLU A 127 -7.02 -7.46 -9.79
C GLU A 127 -7.12 -6.00 -9.33
N LEU A 128 -7.09 -5.74 -8.02
CA LEU A 128 -7.07 -4.39 -7.47
C LEU A 128 -5.85 -3.63 -8.01
N TYR A 129 -4.66 -4.21 -7.93
CA TYR A 129 -3.43 -3.55 -8.39
C TYR A 129 -3.38 -3.37 -9.91
N GLN A 130 -3.99 -4.27 -10.68
CA GLN A 130 -4.18 -4.06 -12.12
C GLN A 130 -5.08 -2.85 -12.39
N SER A 131 -6.19 -2.71 -11.64
CA SER A 131 -7.07 -1.55 -11.76
C SER A 131 -6.39 -0.24 -11.35
N ILE A 132 -5.58 -0.27 -10.29
CA ILE A 132 -4.76 0.87 -9.83
C ILE A 132 -3.76 1.25 -10.92
N ALA A 133 -3.08 0.27 -11.52
CA ALA A 133 -2.11 0.53 -12.58
C ALA A 133 -2.75 1.19 -13.79
N ALA A 134 -3.93 0.72 -14.21
CA ALA A 134 -4.68 1.35 -15.30
C ALA A 134 -5.03 2.81 -14.96
N ARG A 135 -5.49 3.11 -13.74
CA ARG A 135 -5.83 4.49 -13.33
C ARG A 135 -4.61 5.40 -13.31
N ILE A 136 -3.48 4.94 -12.78
CA ILE A 136 -2.23 5.72 -12.76
C ILE A 136 -1.77 6.07 -14.18
N ILE A 137 -1.88 5.14 -15.12
CA ILE A 137 -1.52 5.38 -16.54
C ILE A 137 -2.44 6.41 -17.19
N HIS A 138 -3.76 6.26 -16.99
CA HIS A 138 -4.75 7.15 -17.63
C HIS A 138 -4.89 8.52 -16.95
N SER A 139 -4.29 8.69 -15.78
CA SER A 139 -4.27 9.95 -15.02
C SER A 139 -2.92 10.69 -15.14
N ALA A 140 -1.96 10.13 -15.88
CA ALA A 140 -0.71 10.82 -16.23
C ALA A 140 -0.99 11.82 -17.37
N PRO A 141 -0.60 13.10 -17.22
CA PRO A 141 -0.84 14.14 -18.23
C PRO A 141 -0.08 13.91 -19.54
#